data_AF-X1T4D5-F1
#
_entry.id   AF-X1T4D5-F1
#
_cell.length_a   1.000
_cell.length_b   1.000
_cell.length_c   1.000
_cell.angle_alpha   90.00
_cell.angle_beta   90.00
_cell.angle_gamma   90.00
#
_symmetry.space_group_name_H-M   'P 1'
#
loop_
_entity.id
_entity.type
_entity.pdbx_description
1 polymer ?
#
loop_
_entity_poly.entity_id
_entity_poly.type
_entity_poly.pdbx_seq_one_letter_code
_entity_poly.pdbx_strand_id
1 'polypeptide(L)' 'MELKKGIPVLKGIIGDGQIFVWCPHCRKYHIHGLGGGQDPGVPQHRVAHCSSDSSPFIETGYYIKVMPSKPD' A
#
# COMPACT_ATOMS: atom_id res chain seq x y z
N MET A 1 -8.36 10.82 1.64
CA MET A 1 -7.46 9.87 0.95
C MET A 1 -6.28 10.68 0.44
N GLU A 2 -5.06 10.38 0.89
CA GLU A 2 -3.86 11.11 0.45
C GLU A 2 -3.52 10.72 -1.00
N LEU A 3 -3.06 11.68 -1.82
CA LEU A 3 -2.69 11.47 -3.21
C LEU A 3 -1.26 11.96 -3.44
N LYS A 4 -0.45 11.19 -4.18
CA LYS A 4 0.88 11.58 -4.65
C LYS A 4 0.85 11.60 -6.18
N LYS A 5 0.99 12.80 -6.76
CA LYS A 5 0.85 13.03 -8.22
C LYS A 5 -0.49 12.49 -8.79
N GLY A 6 -1.59 12.63 -8.05
CA GLY A 6 -2.90 12.12 -8.44
C GLY A 6 -3.13 10.62 -8.19
N ILE A 7 -2.08 9.88 -7.79
CA ILE A 7 -2.18 8.45 -7.48
C ILE A 7 -2.46 8.26 -5.98
N PRO A 8 -3.41 7.38 -5.60
CA PRO A 8 -3.69 7.02 -4.22
C PRO A 8 -2.47 6.65 -3.37
N VAL A 9 -2.40 7.16 -2.14
CA VAL A 9 -1.45 6.72 -1.12
C VAL A 9 -2.22 5.93 -0.05
N LEU A 10 -1.87 4.66 0.12
CA LEU A 10 -2.41 3.77 1.13
C LEU A 10 -1.42 3.60 2.28
N LYS A 11 -1.96 3.34 3.47
CA LYS A 11 -1.14 3.04 4.66
C LYS A 11 -0.76 1.57 4.65
N GLY A 12 0.52 1.30 4.86
CA GLY A 12 1.07 -0.05 5.04
C GLY A 12 1.64 -0.23 6.44
N ILE A 13 1.51 -1.45 6.99
CA ILE A 13 2.13 -1.86 8.24
C ILE A 13 3.13 -2.97 7.91
N ILE A 14 4.35 -2.89 8.45
CA ILE A 14 5.31 -3.99 8.38
C ILE A 14 5.00 -4.98 9.52
N GLY A 15 4.87 -6.26 9.16
CA GLY A 15 4.77 -7.38 10.09
C GLY A 15 5.29 -8.63 9.41
N ASP A 16 5.92 -9.54 10.15
CA ASP A 16 6.36 -10.86 9.64
C ASP A 16 7.21 -10.80 8.35
N GLY A 17 8.01 -9.75 8.17
CA GLY A 17 8.84 -9.57 6.97
C GLY A 17 8.05 -9.20 5.71
N GLN A 18 6.81 -8.75 5.86
CA GLN A 18 5.89 -8.36 4.78
C GLN A 18 5.24 -7.01 5.07
N ILE A 19 4.63 -6.41 4.05
CA ILE A 19 3.75 -5.24 4.22
C ILE A 19 2.30 -5.67 4.12
N PHE A 20 1.49 -5.22 5.07
CA PHE A 20 0.05 -5.31 5.03
C PHE A 20 -0.55 -3.96 4.68
N VAL A 21 -1.22 -3.87 3.54
CA VAL A 21 -1.83 -2.62 3.03
C VAL A 21 -3.35 -2.75 3.07
N TRP A 22 -4.02 -1.85 3.79
CA TRP A 22 -5.48 -1.83 3.78
C TRP A 22 -6.01 -1.23 2.46
N CYS A 23 -6.75 -2.03 1.69
CA CYS A 23 -7.39 -1.58 0.45
C CYS A 23 -8.85 -1.18 0.74
N PRO A 24 -9.24 0.11 0.60
CA PRO A 24 -10.62 0.54 0.88
C PRO A 24 -11.62 -0.01 -0.14
N HIS A 25 -11.18 -0.32 -1.36
CA HIS A 25 -12.03 -0.91 -2.40
C HIS A 25 -12.34 -2.39 -2.10
N CYS A 26 -11.31 -3.18 -1.77
CA CYS A 26 -11.48 -4.60 -1.48
C CYS A 26 -11.93 -4.87 -0.02
N ARG A 27 -11.86 -3.87 0.86
CA ARG A 27 -12.12 -3.97 2.30
C ARG A 27 -11.35 -5.11 2.98
N LYS A 28 -10.10 -5.32 2.58
CA LYS A 28 -9.18 -6.34 3.09
C LYS A 28 -7.72 -5.87 3.01
N TYR A 29 -6.83 -6.56 3.72
CA TYR A 29 -5.39 -6.35 3.61
C TYR A 29 -4.82 -7.05 2.37
N HIS A 30 -3.99 -6.33 1.62
CA HIS A 30 -3.15 -6.88 0.56
C HIS A 30 -1.72 -7.00 1.08
N ILE A 31 -1.06 -8.10 0.72
CA ILE A 31 0.28 -8.43 1.20
C ILE A 31 1.29 -8.11 0.10
N HIS A 32 2.38 -7.44 0.47
CA HIS A 32 3.53 -7.19 -0.41
C HIS A 32 4.82 -7.62 0.28
N GLY A 33 5.82 -8.03 -0.51
CA GLY A 33 7.16 -8.23 0.02
C GLY A 33 7.83 -6.90 0.39
N LEU A 34 8.82 -6.95 1.30
CA LEU A 34 9.58 -5.76 1.69
C LEU A 34 10.38 -5.15 0.53
N GLY A 35 10.81 -5.93 -0.47
CA GLY A 35 11.66 -5.44 -1.56
C GLY A 35 12.95 -4.77 -1.06
N GLY A 36 13.83 -4.36 -1.98
CA GLY A 36 14.98 -3.52 -1.62
C GLY A 36 14.52 -2.08 -1.39
N GLY A 37 14.71 -1.54 -0.18
CA GLY A 37 14.64 -0.09 0.07
C GLY A 37 13.35 0.44 0.72
N GLN A 38 12.62 -0.36 1.51
CA GLN A 38 11.47 0.16 2.27
C GLN A 38 11.90 1.02 3.46
N ASP A 39 12.26 2.25 3.15
CA ASP A 39 12.47 3.28 4.14
C ASP A 39 11.13 3.69 4.78
N PRO A 40 10.98 3.53 6.11
CA PRO A 40 9.82 4.05 6.82
C PRO A 40 9.63 5.53 6.49
N GLY A 41 8.42 5.90 6.06
CA GLY A 41 8.11 7.28 5.70
C GLY A 41 8.32 7.67 4.22
N VAL A 42 8.95 6.84 3.38
CA VAL A 42 9.06 7.09 1.93
C VAL A 42 7.99 6.30 1.16
N PRO A 43 6.98 6.94 0.53
CA PRO A 43 5.95 6.20 -0.17
C PRO A 43 6.46 5.56 -1.47
N GLN A 44 6.36 4.23 -1.57
CA GLN A 44 6.75 3.46 -2.75
C GLN A 44 5.55 3.06 -3.60
N HIS A 45 5.68 3.19 -4.94
CA HIS A 45 4.63 2.78 -5.86
C HIS A 45 4.57 1.25 -5.98
N ARG A 46 3.37 0.69 -5.93
CA ARG A 46 3.13 -0.74 -6.15
C ARG A 46 1.95 -0.92 -7.10
N VAL A 47 2.04 -1.95 -7.93
CA VAL A 47 0.92 -2.42 -8.75
C VAL A 47 -0.12 -3.04 -7.83
N ALA A 48 -1.39 -2.70 -8.05
CA ALA A 48 -2.48 -3.26 -7.30
C ALA A 48 -2.97 -4.57 -7.93
N HIS A 49 -2.96 -5.66 -7.16
CA HIS A 49 -3.61 -6.92 -7.53
C HIS A 49 -4.98 -7.04 -6.85
N CYS A 50 -5.83 -6.04 -7.03
CA CYS A 50 -7.19 -6.11 -6.53
C CYS A 50 -7.92 -7.26 -7.21
N SER A 51 -8.69 -8.03 -6.45
CA SER A 51 -9.47 -9.16 -6.98
C SER A 51 -10.75 -8.73 -7.70
N SER A 52 -10.95 -7.42 -7.91
CA SER A 52 -12.08 -6.85 -8.63
C SER A 52 -11.54 -5.96 -9.74
N ASP A 53 -11.89 -6.28 -10.98
CA ASP A 53 -11.44 -5.56 -12.19
C ASP A 53 -11.92 -4.10 -12.24
N SER A 54 -12.94 -3.76 -11.43
CA SER A 54 -13.43 -2.38 -11.25
C SER A 54 -12.60 -1.54 -10.27
N SER A 55 -11.49 -2.07 -9.76
CA SER A 55 -10.69 -1.32 -8.81
C SER A 55 -10.00 -0.15 -9.50
N PRO A 56 -10.15 1.09 -8.99
CA PRO A 56 -9.44 2.26 -9.54
C PRO A 56 -7.92 2.16 -9.41
N PHE A 57 -7.43 1.17 -8.66
CA PHE A 57 -6.02 0.89 -8.47
C PHE A 57 -5.42 0.00 -9.56
N ILE A 58 -6.22 -0.68 -10.39
CA ILE A 58 -5.70 -1.58 -11.43
C ILE A 58 -4.97 -0.80 -12.53
N GLU A 59 -5.49 0.37 -12.91
CA GLU A 59 -4.91 1.19 -13.98
C GLU A 59 -3.64 1.93 -13.54
N THR A 60 -3.63 2.45 -12.30
CA THR A 60 -2.58 3.39 -11.85
C THR A 60 -1.75 2.89 -10.67
N GLY A 61 -2.15 1.77 -10.04
CA GLY A 61 -1.55 1.29 -8.79
C GLY A 61 -1.88 2.19 -7.60
N TYR A 62 -1.02 2.12 -6.58
CA TYR A 62 -1.03 3.03 -5.43
C TYR A 62 0.37 3.15 -4.85
N TYR A 63 0.61 4.24 -4.11
CA TYR A 63 1.76 4.36 -3.23
C TYR A 63 1.45 3.74 -1.88
N ILE A 64 2.43 3.08 -1.28
CA ILE A 64 2.35 2.60 0.11
C ILE A 64 3.21 3.51 0.95
N LYS A 65 2.60 4.19 1.92
CA LYS A 65 3.31 4.85 3.01
C LYS A 65 3.38 3.88 4.18
N VAL A 66 4.56 3.30 4.37
CA VAL A 66 4.81 2.39 5.50
C VAL A 66 4.92 3.20 6.77
N MET A 67 4.17 2.79 7.78
CA MET A 67 4.29 3.29 9.13
C MET A 67 5.10 2.26 9.94
N PRO A 68 6.04 2.69 10.80
CA PRO A 68 6.54 1.80 11.86
C PRO A 68 5.31 1.30 12.64
N SER A 69 5.26 0.00 12.92
CA SER A 69 4.19 -0.62 13.70
C SER A 69 3.90 0.24 14.93
N LYS A 70 2.66 0.76 14.99
CA LYS A 70 2.04 1.68 15.97
C LYS A 70 2.99 2.39 16.97
N PRO A 71 2.98 3.73 17.08
CA PRO A 71 3.20 4.31 18.40
C PRO A 71 2.07 3.79 19.32
N ASP A 72 2.45 3.38 20.53
CA ASP A 72 1.57 2.95 21.63
C ASP A 72 0.24 3.74 21.71
#